data_AF-N8UWX8-F1
#
_entry.id   AF-N8UWX8-F1
#
_cell.length_a   1.000
_cell.length_b   1.000
_cell.length_c   1.000
_cell.angle_alpha   90.00
_cell.angle_beta   90.00
_cell.angle_gamma   90.00
#
_symmetry.space_group_name_H-M   'P 1'
#
loop_
_entity.id
_entity.type
_entity.pdbx_description
1 polymer ?
#
loop_
_entity_poly.entity_id
_entity_poly.type
_entity_poly.pdbx_seq_one_letter_code
_entity_poly.pdbx_strand_id
1 'polypeptide(L)' 'MLVKIKDDLYLNTTHIVAINIYRPEEGGIRVIIETVQTTVTTQAPILIILNDEVELASLLSNLNCR' A
#
# COMPACT_ATOMS: atom_id res chain seq x y z
N MET A 1 4.06 1.32 -13.94
CA MET A 1 3.10 2.41 -13.73
C MET A 1 1.95 1.86 -12.92
N LEU A 2 1.75 2.38 -11.70
CA LEU A 2 0.65 2.00 -10.81
C LEU A 2 -0.39 3.12 -10.86
N VAL A 3 -1.56 2.85 -11.44
CA VAL A 3 -2.69 3.77 -11.53
C VAL A 3 -3.51 3.64 -10.26
N LYS A 4 -3.64 4.74 -9.50
CA LYS A 4 -4.56 4.82 -8.36
C LYS A 4 -6.01 4.83 -8.88
N ILE A 5 -6.80 3.83 -8.50
CA ILE A 5 -8.23 3.70 -8.88
C ILE A 5 -9.14 4.14 -7.72
N LYS A 6 -8.69 3.94 -6.48
CA LYS A 6 -9.34 4.37 -5.23
C LYS A 6 -8.25 4.73 -4.22
N ASP A 7 -8.61 5.40 -3.12
CA ASP A 7 -7.66 5.81 -2.08
C ASP A 7 -6.63 4.75 -1.67
N ASP A 8 -7.08 3.50 -1.65
CA ASP A 8 -6.31 2.35 -1.18
C ASP A 8 -6.10 1.29 -2.27
N LEU A 9 -6.37 1.59 -3.54
CA LEU A 9 -6.31 0.60 -4.62
C LEU A 9 -5.50 1.11 -5.81
N TYR A 10 -4.45 0.39 -6.14
CA TYR A 10 -3.50 0.70 -7.21
C TYR A 10 -3.48 -0.44 -8.22
N LEU A 11 -3.40 -0.11 -9.51
CA LEU A 11 -3.42 -1.07 -10.61
C LEU A 11 -2.19 -0.89 -11.49
N ASN A 12 -1.50 -1.97 -11.86
CA ASN A 12 -0.69 -1.97 -13.07
C ASN A 12 -1.21 -3.01 -14.06
N THR A 13 -0.53 -3.14 -15.21
CA THR A 13 -0.94 -4.05 -16.29
C THR A 13 -1.06 -5.52 -15.89
N THR A 14 -0.48 -5.94 -14.77
CA THR A 14 -0.41 -7.34 -14.33
C THR A 14 -0.87 -7.58 -12.89
N HIS A 15 -1.10 -6.53 -12.10
CA HIS A 15 -1.38 -6.62 -10.66
C HIS A 15 -2.43 -5.58 -10.22
N ILE A 16 -3.35 -6.02 -9.36
CA ILE A 16 -4.16 -5.16 -8.49
C ILE A 16 -3.52 -5.19 -7.11
N VAL A 17 -3.13 -4.04 -6.58
CA VAL A 17 -2.50 -3.85 -5.28
C VAL A 17 -3.43 -3.05 -4.38
N ALA A 18 -3.73 -3.58 -3.19
CA ALA A 18 -4.46 -2.87 -2.13
C ALA A 18 -3.50 -2.41 -1.04
N ILE A 19 -3.76 -1.22 -0.50
CA ILE A 19 -2.97 -0.59 0.56
C ILE A 19 -3.88 -0.32 1.75
N ASN A 20 -3.77 -1.13 2.78
CA ASN A 20 -4.58 -0.99 3.99
C ASN A 20 -3.78 -0.29 5.09
N ILE A 21 -4.31 0.82 5.61
CA ILE A 21 -3.67 1.62 6.66
C ILE A 21 -4.41 1.43 7.98
N TYR A 22 -3.70 1.02 9.03
CA TYR A 22 -4.23 0.78 10.37
C TYR A 22 -3.54 1.67 11.39
N ARG A 23 -4.32 2.30 12.27
CA ARG A 23 -3.85 3.16 13.36
C ARG A 23 -4.25 2.55 14.70
N PRO A 24 -3.41 1.67 15.29
CA PRO A 24 -3.69 1.12 16.61
C PRO A 24 -3.63 2.21 17.68
N GLU A 25 -4.38 2.04 18.78
CA GLU A 25 -4.35 3.00 19.92
C GLU A 25 -2.97 3.11 20.56
N GLU A 26 -2.16 2.05 20.49
CA GLU A 26 -0.77 2.02 20.94
C GLU A 26 0.16 1.52 19.84
N GLY A 27 1.25 2.25 19.61
CA GLY A 27 2.27 1.94 18.61
C GLY A 27 2.18 2.79 17.33
N GLY A 28 3.06 2.47 16.37
CA GLY A 28 3.12 3.16 15.07
C GLY A 28 1.97 2.81 14.12
N ILE A 29 1.83 3.58 13.05
CA ILE A 29 0.90 3.34 11.94
C ILE A 29 1.35 2.08 11.19
N ARG A 30 0.43 1.18 10.88
CA ARG A 30 0.73 -0.04 10.11
C ARG A 30 0.15 0.09 8.72
N VAL A 31 0.96 -0.13 7.71
CA VAL A 31 0.54 -0.15 6.30
C VAL A 31 0.78 -1.54 5.74
N ILE A 32 -0.28 -2.17 5.24
CA ILE A 32 -0.24 -3.48 4.60
C ILE A 32 -0.46 -3.29 3.11
N ILE A 33 0.50 -3.73 2.30
CA ILE A 33 0.41 -3.72 0.85
C ILE A 33 0.23 -5.15 0.38
N GLU A 34 -0.93 -5.46 -0.18
CA GLU A 34 -1.29 -6.81 -0.63
C GLU A 34 -1.65 -6.84 -2.10
N THR A 35 -1.35 -7.94 -2.77
CA THR A 35 -1.70 -8.11 -4.16
C THR A 35 -3.01 -8.90 -4.26
N VAL A 36 -4.09 -8.19 -4.61
CA VAL A 36 -5.47 -8.74 -4.64
C VAL A 36 -5.69 -9.66 -5.84
N GLN A 37 -5.05 -9.35 -6.97
CA GLN A 37 -5.17 -10.16 -8.18
C GLN A 37 -3.92 -10.01 -9.06
N THR A 38 -3.44 -11.13 -9.59
CA THR A 38 -2.31 -11.17 -10.53
C THR A 38 -2.58 -12.17 -11.64
N THR A 39 -1.87 -12.03 -12.75
CA THR A 39 -1.69 -13.12 -13.74
C THR A 39 -0.49 -14.02 -13.42
N VAL A 40 0.26 -13.71 -12.37
CA VAL A 40 1.54 -14.33 -11.98
C VAL A 40 1.52 -14.62 -10.48
N THR A 41 1.70 -15.89 -10.08
CA THR A 41 1.78 -16.44 -8.70
C THR A 41 1.61 -15.46 -7.52
N THR A 42 0.72 -15.83 -6.59
CA THR A 42 0.41 -15.16 -5.32
C THR A 42 1.65 -14.56 -4.65
N GLN A 43 1.71 -13.23 -4.56
CA GLN A 43 2.75 -12.53 -3.81
C GLN A 43 2.33 -12.40 -2.34
N ALA A 44 3.29 -12.57 -1.42
CA ALA A 44 3.04 -12.34 0.00
C ALA A 44 2.84 -10.84 0.27
N PRO A 45 1.95 -10.47 1.21
CA PRO A 45 1.74 -9.09 1.59
C PRO A 45 2.98 -8.50 2.27
N ILE A 46 3.20 -7.20 2.07
CA ILE A 46 4.26 -6.43 2.72
C ILE A 46 3.66 -5.66 3.89
N LEU A 47 4.23 -5.79 5.08
CA LEU A 47 3.90 -4.99 6.25
C LEU A 47 4.95 -3.92 6.48
N ILE A 48 4.52 -2.67 6.58
CA ILE A 48 5.35 -1.51 6.92
C ILE A 48 4.82 -0.93 8.23
N ILE A 49 5.72 -0.66 9.17
CA ILE A 49 5.41 0.02 10.43
C ILE A 49 6.05 1.39 10.36
N LEU A 50 5.24 2.43 10.51
CA LEU A 50 5.63 3.83 10.44
C LEU A 50 5.43 4.47 11.81
N ASN A 51 6.30 5.40 12.18
CA ASN A 51 6.27 6.03 13.49
C ASN A 51 5.23 7.15 13.59
N ASP A 52 4.97 7.84 12.47
CA ASP A 52 4.11 9.02 12.43
C ASP A 52 3.45 9.26 11.06
N GLU A 53 2.58 10.27 11.00
CA GLU A 53 1.83 10.66 9.79
C GLU A 53 2.73 11.28 8.71
N VAL A 54 3.92 11.78 9.04
CA VAL A 54 4.86 12.36 8.05
C VAL A 54 5.48 11.24 7.23
N GLU A 55 5.88 10.14 7.88
CA GLU A 55 6.36 8.93 7.20
C GLU A 55 5.26 8.34 6.31
N LEU A 56 4.01 8.32 6.78
CA LEU A 56 2.86 7.85 5.98
C LEU A 56 2.65 8.71 4.72
N ALA A 57 2.64 10.04 4.87
CA ALA A 57 2.48 10.96 3.75
C ALA A 57 3.60 10.78 2.71
N SER A 58 4.84 10.57 3.16
CA SER A 58 5.99 10.29 2.30
C SER A 58 5.81 8.97 1.54
N LEU A 59 5.38 7.90 2.21
CA LEU A 59 5.13 6.60 1.57
C LEU A 59 4.05 6.71 0.49
N LEU A 60 2.90 7.32 0.81
CA LEU A 60 1.79 7.49 -0.14
C LEU A 60 2.17 8.39 -1.32
N SER A 61 2.99 9.42 -1.09
CA SER A 61 3.50 10.28 -2.16
C SER A 61 4.41 9.52 -3.13
N ASN A 62 5.29 8.66 -2.59
CA ASN A 62 6.17 7.81 -3.41
C ASN A 62 5.39 6.76 -4.21
N LEU A 63 4.31 6.21 -3.65
CA LEU A 63 3.44 5.25 -4.34
C LEU A 63 2.60 5.90 -5.44
N ASN A 64 2.25 7.18 -5.28
CA ASN A 64 1.55 7.97 -6.31
C ASN A 64 2.47 8.53 -7.40
N CYS A 65 3.79 8.36 -7.29
CA CYS A 65 4.73 8.83 -8.30
C CYS A 65 4.75 7.92 -9.54
N ARG A 66 3.95 8.33 -10.54
CA ARG A 66 3.92 7.96 -11.97
C ARG A 66 3.32 6.62 -12.39
#